data_AF-A0A644Z6W7-F1
#
_entry.id   AF-A0A644Z6W7-F1
#
_cell.length_a   1.000
_cell.length_b   1.000
_cell.length_c   1.000
_cell.angle_alpha   90.00
_cell.angle_beta   90.00
_cell.angle_gamma   90.00
#
_symmetry.space_group_name_H-M   'P 1'
#
loop_
_entity.id
_entity.type
_entity.pdbx_description
1 polymer ?
#
loop_
_entity_poly.entity_id
_entity_poly.type
_entity_poly.pdbx_seq_one_letter_code
_entity_poly.pdbx_strand_id
1 'polypeptide(L)'
;MNAGFAQGSGGRLRPLERMTRAELARLMDNLLRQYLRVPGVVTQVVPGGVMVNVPGVTLRDLTVNGDLIVGDGVGDGACVLENVTVAGRLVVRGGGEDGIILRGGSSVAEVVMSRGGGTVSLKVESGADAGDIRIDEGSADVNLYGTVDTVAVEASGVRVKAFCASIGRIDVIGGNTGISVDAESVVGEVTVQGAAANTLLSVAGAVAGVTTAAPGTTVEGLGKVAWVEVRCGADNARVETSGTQIQTASR
;
A
#
# COMPACT_ATOMS: atom_id res chain seq x y z
N MET A 1 -10.60 8.31 26.02
CA MET A 1 -11.24 8.11 24.70
C MET A 1 -12.08 6.84 24.80
N ASN A 2 -13.40 6.96 24.71
CA ASN A 2 -14.36 5.86 24.85
C ASN A 2 -14.92 5.58 23.46
N ALA A 3 -14.15 4.89 22.62
CA ALA A 3 -14.42 4.86 21.17
C ALA A 3 -15.52 3.86 20.76
N GLY A 4 -16.25 3.27 21.70
CA GLY A 4 -17.47 2.49 21.43
C GLY A 4 -17.29 1.20 20.62
N PHE A 5 -16.05 0.88 20.20
CA PHE A 5 -15.76 -0.24 19.30
C PHE A 5 -16.15 -1.61 19.87
N ALA A 6 -16.15 -1.75 21.20
CA ALA A 6 -16.54 -2.98 21.86
C ALA A 6 -17.45 -2.66 23.06
N GLN A 7 -18.68 -3.17 23.01
CA GLN A 7 -19.62 -3.18 24.13
C GLN A 7 -20.05 -4.63 24.37
N GLY A 8 -19.55 -5.23 25.45
CA GLY A 8 -19.98 -6.57 25.85
C GLY A 8 -21.33 -6.56 26.56
N SER A 9 -21.93 -7.74 26.74
CA SER A 9 -23.22 -7.89 27.43
C SER A 9 -23.21 -7.23 28.81
N GLY A 10 -24.24 -6.42 29.10
CA GLY A 10 -24.35 -5.66 30.36
C GLY A 10 -23.32 -4.53 30.52
N GLY A 11 -22.69 -4.05 29.45
CA GLY A 11 -21.73 -2.93 29.50
C GLY A 11 -20.33 -3.33 29.97
N ARG A 12 -20.02 -4.64 30.08
CA ARG A 12 -18.71 -5.16 30.47
C ARG A 12 -18.09 -5.95 29.32
N LEU A 13 -16.82 -5.68 29.01
CA LEU A 13 -16.03 -6.53 28.11
C LEU A 13 -15.55 -7.76 28.89
N ARG A 14 -15.89 -8.96 28.41
CA ARG A 14 -15.49 -10.25 28.99
C ARG A 14 -14.62 -11.05 28.00
N PRO A 15 -13.37 -10.64 27.76
CA PRO A 15 -12.55 -11.18 26.67
C PRO A 15 -12.18 -12.67 26.84
N LEU A 16 -12.31 -13.23 28.04
CA LEU A 16 -12.04 -14.66 28.32
C LEU A 16 -13.29 -15.56 28.20
N GLU A 17 -14.49 -14.99 28.09
CA GLU A 17 -15.72 -15.75 27.88
C GLU A 17 -16.00 -15.96 26.39
N ARG A 18 -16.77 -17.01 26.06
CA ARG A 18 -17.17 -17.28 24.67
C ARG A 18 -18.08 -16.15 24.18
N MET A 19 -17.67 -15.48 23.09
CA MET A 19 -18.45 -14.43 22.44
C MET A 19 -19.72 -15.01 21.79
N THR A 20 -20.87 -14.39 22.03
CA THR A 20 -22.11 -14.77 21.34
C THR A 20 -22.15 -14.21 19.91
N ARG A 21 -22.94 -14.83 19.02
CA ARG A 21 -23.16 -14.32 17.66
C ARG A 21 -23.70 -12.87 17.64
N ALA A 22 -24.52 -12.51 18.64
CA ALA A 22 -25.09 -11.17 18.76
C ALA A 22 -24.04 -10.12 19.19
N GLU A 23 -23.11 -10.49 20.08
CA GLU A 23 -22.00 -9.62 20.46
C GLU A 23 -21.01 -9.42 19.32
N LEU A 24 -20.71 -10.49 18.58
CA LEU A 24 -19.92 -10.39 17.35
C LEU A 24 -20.60 -9.48 16.32
N ALA A 25 -21.91 -9.62 16.12
CA ALA A 25 -22.67 -8.78 15.19
C ALA A 25 -22.65 -7.31 15.59
N ARG A 26 -22.81 -6.98 16.89
CA ARG A 26 -22.71 -5.60 17.38
C ARG A 26 -21.30 -5.03 17.22
N LEU A 27 -20.28 -5.84 17.45
CA LEU A 27 -18.89 -5.42 17.24
C LEU A 27 -18.65 -5.12 15.76
N MET A 28 -19.10 -5.97 14.86
CA MET A 28 -19.02 -5.74 13.40
C MET A 28 -19.81 -4.50 12.95
N ASP A 29 -21.02 -4.29 13.47
CA ASP A 29 -21.86 -3.12 13.19
C ASP A 29 -21.23 -1.80 13.67
N ASN A 30 -20.44 -1.86 14.74
CA ASN A 30 -19.69 -0.71 15.24
C ASN A 30 -18.42 -0.42 14.42
N LEU A 31 -17.82 -1.44 13.80
CA LEU A 31 -16.62 -1.30 12.97
C LEU A 31 -16.95 -0.84 11.54
N LEU A 32 -17.97 -1.43 10.92
CA LEU A 32 -18.39 -1.14 9.54
C LEU A 32 -19.84 -0.65 9.52
N ARG A 33 -19.99 0.66 9.38
CA ARG A 33 -21.28 1.35 9.43
C ARG A 33 -22.05 1.28 8.12
N GLN A 34 -21.34 1.09 7.00
CA GLN A 34 -21.97 1.01 5.69
C GLN A 34 -21.28 0.02 4.77
N TYR A 35 -22.09 -0.75 4.05
CA TYR A 35 -21.66 -1.72 3.05
C TYR A 35 -22.22 -1.35 1.68
N LEU A 36 -21.34 -0.96 0.76
CA LEU A 36 -21.67 -0.63 -0.62
C LEU A 36 -21.61 -1.91 -1.46
N ARG A 37 -22.80 -2.39 -1.85
CA ARG A 37 -23.02 -3.66 -2.57
C ARG A 37 -23.66 -3.48 -3.94
N VAL A 38 -23.82 -2.23 -4.37
CA VAL A 38 -24.39 -1.87 -5.67
C VAL A 38 -23.40 -0.91 -6.34
N PRO A 39 -23.03 -1.15 -7.61
CA PRO A 39 -22.18 -0.23 -8.36
C PRO A 39 -22.86 1.14 -8.53
N GLY A 40 -22.07 2.18 -8.76
CA GLY A 40 -22.56 3.52 -9.02
C GLY A 40 -21.86 4.61 -8.21
N VAL A 41 -22.39 5.83 -8.35
CA VAL A 41 -21.85 7.01 -7.66
C VAL A 41 -22.51 7.16 -6.30
N VAL A 42 -21.69 7.28 -5.27
CA VAL A 42 -22.10 7.50 -3.88
C VAL A 42 -21.54 8.84 -3.43
N THR A 43 -22.43 9.77 -3.11
CA THR A 43 -22.06 11.13 -2.66
C THR A 43 -22.28 11.35 -1.17
N GLN A 44 -22.80 10.34 -0.47
CA GLN A 44 -23.03 10.39 0.97
C GLN A 44 -22.79 9.02 1.59
N VAL A 45 -22.13 9.02 2.74
CA VAL A 45 -21.88 7.82 3.54
C VAL A 45 -22.24 8.07 5.01
N VAL A 46 -22.58 6.99 5.71
CA VAL A 46 -22.82 7.02 7.15
C VAL A 46 -21.49 7.29 7.88
N PRO A 47 -21.46 8.15 8.92
CA PRO A 47 -20.24 8.38 9.69
C PRO A 47 -19.68 7.08 10.29
N GLY A 48 -18.40 6.81 10.02
CA GLY A 48 -17.67 5.64 10.49
C GLY A 48 -16.98 4.90 9.34
N GLY A 49 -16.66 3.61 9.56
CA GLY A 49 -16.03 2.78 8.55
C GLY A 49 -16.98 2.38 7.42
N VAL A 50 -16.48 2.39 6.18
CA VAL A 50 -17.22 2.08 4.95
C VAL A 50 -16.54 0.92 4.23
N MET A 51 -17.32 -0.06 3.77
CA MET A 51 -16.82 -1.15 2.94
C MET A 51 -17.42 -1.09 1.53
N VAL A 52 -16.57 -1.05 0.52
CA VAL A 52 -16.91 -1.27 -0.90
C VAL A 52 -16.69 -2.74 -1.21
N ASN A 53 -17.72 -3.45 -1.66
CA ASN A 53 -17.63 -4.90 -1.92
C ASN A 53 -18.21 -5.31 -3.29
N VAL A 54 -18.29 -4.37 -4.23
CA VAL A 54 -18.60 -4.62 -5.65
C VAL A 54 -17.79 -3.66 -6.51
N PRO A 55 -17.40 -4.04 -7.74
CA PRO A 55 -16.70 -3.15 -8.64
C PRO A 55 -17.60 -2.01 -9.14
N GLY A 56 -16.98 -0.95 -9.68
CA GLY A 56 -17.70 0.16 -10.31
C GLY A 56 -18.35 1.12 -9.32
N VAL A 57 -17.86 1.17 -8.08
CA VAL A 57 -18.26 2.18 -7.10
C VAL A 57 -17.36 3.40 -7.22
N THR A 58 -17.98 4.57 -7.34
CA THR A 58 -17.32 5.87 -7.26
C THR A 58 -17.81 6.60 -6.02
N LEU A 59 -16.93 6.80 -5.05
CA LEU A 59 -17.17 7.74 -3.96
C LEU A 59 -16.83 9.14 -4.45
N ARG A 60 -17.72 10.12 -4.25
CA ARG A 60 -17.54 11.48 -4.77
C ARG A 60 -17.92 12.56 -3.76
N ASP A 61 -17.09 13.59 -3.65
CA ASP A 61 -17.36 14.84 -2.90
C ASP A 61 -17.80 14.59 -1.44
N LEU A 62 -17.10 13.69 -0.74
CA LEU A 62 -17.47 13.27 0.61
C LEU A 62 -16.27 12.99 1.51
N THR A 63 -16.54 12.83 2.80
CA THR A 63 -15.54 12.42 3.79
C THR A 63 -15.95 11.10 4.43
N VAL A 64 -15.04 10.12 4.43
CA VAL A 64 -15.18 8.89 5.20
C VAL A 64 -14.52 9.11 6.56
N ASN A 65 -15.31 9.15 7.64
CA ASN A 65 -14.86 9.45 9.00
C ASN A 65 -14.15 8.28 9.73
N GLY A 66 -13.79 7.23 9.00
CA GLY A 66 -13.13 6.03 9.52
C GLY A 66 -12.38 5.32 8.40
N ASP A 67 -12.14 4.02 8.59
CA ASP A 67 -11.48 3.21 7.58
C ASP A 67 -12.40 3.01 6.36
N LEU A 68 -11.82 3.13 5.17
CA LEU A 68 -12.44 2.72 3.91
C LEU A 68 -11.84 1.39 3.47
N ILE A 69 -12.65 0.35 3.37
CA ILE A 69 -12.21 -0.99 2.97
C ILE A 69 -12.71 -1.28 1.57
N VAL A 70 -11.80 -1.49 0.63
CA VAL A 70 -12.11 -2.05 -0.69
C VAL A 70 -11.94 -3.56 -0.61
N GLY A 71 -13.06 -4.25 -0.39
CA GLY A 71 -13.09 -5.68 -0.11
C GLY A 71 -12.96 -6.57 -1.34
N ASP A 72 -12.79 -7.86 -1.08
CA ASP A 72 -12.57 -8.91 -2.07
C ASP A 72 -13.70 -8.99 -3.12
N GLY A 73 -14.92 -8.56 -2.79
CA GLY A 73 -16.06 -8.52 -3.72
C GLY A 73 -15.91 -7.52 -4.86
N VAL A 74 -14.95 -6.59 -4.79
CA VAL A 74 -14.56 -5.77 -5.95
C VAL A 74 -13.86 -6.61 -7.02
N GLY A 75 -13.20 -7.71 -6.63
CA GLY A 75 -12.47 -8.57 -7.56
C GLY A 75 -11.45 -7.76 -8.36
N ASP A 76 -11.38 -8.01 -9.67
CA ASP A 76 -10.44 -7.31 -10.56
C ASP A 76 -10.94 -5.94 -11.06
N GLY A 77 -12.18 -5.56 -10.74
CA GLY A 77 -12.74 -4.28 -11.20
C GLY A 77 -12.25 -3.08 -10.38
N ALA A 78 -12.67 -1.87 -10.79
CA ALA A 78 -12.18 -0.62 -10.20
C ALA A 78 -13.03 -0.09 -9.04
N CYS A 79 -12.41 0.73 -8.18
CA CYS A 79 -13.08 1.66 -7.29
C CYS A 79 -12.45 3.06 -7.42
N VAL A 80 -13.29 4.09 -7.52
CA VAL A 80 -12.84 5.48 -7.74
C VAL A 80 -13.17 6.34 -6.52
N LEU A 81 -12.20 7.13 -6.07
CA LEU A 81 -12.33 8.13 -5.03
C LEU A 81 -12.09 9.51 -5.68
N GLU A 82 -13.15 10.31 -5.80
CA GLU A 82 -13.13 11.62 -6.46
C GLU A 82 -13.47 12.74 -5.48
N ASN A 83 -12.48 13.57 -5.13
CA ASN A 83 -12.61 14.58 -4.07
C ASN A 83 -13.05 13.95 -2.73
N VAL A 84 -12.46 12.82 -2.36
CA VAL A 84 -12.78 12.08 -1.15
C VAL A 84 -11.66 12.17 -0.13
N THR A 85 -11.99 12.59 1.08
CA THR A 85 -11.08 12.50 2.22
C THR A 85 -11.37 11.24 3.03
N VAL A 86 -10.37 10.39 3.23
CA VAL A 86 -10.46 9.24 4.15
C VAL A 86 -9.73 9.61 5.44
N ALA A 87 -10.47 9.75 6.53
CA ALA A 87 -9.90 10.15 7.82
C ALA A 87 -9.19 9.00 8.55
N GLY A 88 -9.56 7.76 8.25
CA GLY A 88 -8.85 6.56 8.69
C GLY A 88 -7.92 6.03 7.60
N ARG A 89 -7.82 4.70 7.50
CA ARG A 89 -6.98 4.03 6.50
C ARG A 89 -7.80 3.61 5.28
N LEU A 90 -7.16 3.58 4.12
CA LEU A 90 -7.68 2.88 2.95
C LEU A 90 -7.13 1.46 2.92
N VAL A 91 -7.96 0.46 3.20
CA VAL A 91 -7.57 -0.96 3.16
C VAL A 91 -7.99 -1.55 1.83
N VAL A 92 -7.02 -1.95 1.02
CA VAL A 92 -7.21 -2.46 -0.35
C VAL A 92 -7.01 -3.97 -0.38
N ARG A 93 -8.11 -4.71 -0.61
CA ARG A 93 -8.12 -6.16 -0.78
C ARG A 93 -8.70 -6.61 -2.12
N GLY A 94 -9.46 -5.74 -2.78
CA GLY A 94 -9.88 -5.85 -4.19
C GLY A 94 -9.37 -4.67 -5.02
N GLY A 95 -9.65 -4.65 -6.33
CA GLY A 95 -9.09 -3.64 -7.25
C GLY A 95 -7.93 -4.19 -8.06
N GLY A 96 -8.20 -4.92 -9.15
CA GLY A 96 -7.18 -5.63 -9.94
C GLY A 96 -6.22 -4.69 -10.68
N GLU A 97 -5.94 -4.96 -11.96
CA GLU A 97 -5.11 -4.04 -12.76
C GLU A 97 -5.76 -2.66 -12.95
N ASP A 98 -7.09 -2.60 -13.02
CA ASP A 98 -7.84 -1.34 -13.06
C ASP A 98 -7.70 -0.58 -11.73
N GLY A 99 -7.63 -1.32 -10.63
CA GLY A 99 -7.15 -0.84 -9.35
C GLY A 99 -8.08 0.09 -8.59
N ILE A 100 -7.48 0.81 -7.65
CA ILE A 100 -8.07 1.93 -6.94
C ILE A 100 -7.58 3.22 -7.57
N ILE A 101 -8.49 4.13 -7.88
CA ILE A 101 -8.18 5.41 -8.53
C ILE A 101 -8.49 6.54 -7.55
N LEU A 102 -7.46 7.26 -7.13
CA LEU A 102 -7.58 8.50 -6.37
C LEU A 102 -7.46 9.67 -7.34
N ARG A 103 -8.45 10.56 -7.37
CA ARG A 103 -8.43 11.72 -8.27
C ARG A 103 -9.13 12.95 -7.68
N GLY A 104 -8.86 14.10 -8.30
CA GLY A 104 -9.31 15.38 -7.76
C GLY A 104 -8.66 15.64 -6.40
N GLY A 105 -9.33 16.36 -5.50
CA GLY A 105 -8.82 16.63 -4.15
C GLY A 105 -8.94 15.44 -3.17
N SER A 106 -8.82 14.21 -3.67
CA SER A 106 -8.86 13.02 -2.81
C SER A 106 -7.59 12.93 -1.97
N SER A 107 -7.73 12.61 -0.69
CA SER A 107 -6.61 12.54 0.25
C SER A 107 -6.78 11.34 1.18
N VAL A 108 -5.71 10.54 1.26
CA VAL A 108 -5.60 9.36 2.12
C VAL A 108 -4.23 9.37 2.79
N ALA A 109 -4.21 9.37 4.12
CA ALA A 109 -2.96 9.38 4.87
C ALA A 109 -2.22 8.03 4.82
N GLU A 110 -2.94 6.92 4.94
CA GLU A 110 -2.38 5.57 4.94
C GLU A 110 -3.18 4.64 4.03
N VAL A 111 -2.49 3.95 3.13
CA VAL A 111 -3.03 2.89 2.27
C VAL A 111 -2.42 1.56 2.65
N VAL A 112 -3.26 0.58 2.95
CA VAL A 112 -2.86 -0.79 3.31
C VAL A 112 -3.26 -1.74 2.19
N MET A 113 -2.28 -2.28 1.47
CA MET A 113 -2.49 -3.25 0.39
C MET A 113 -2.31 -4.66 0.92
N SER A 114 -3.39 -5.44 0.90
CA SER A 114 -3.45 -6.79 1.50
C SER A 114 -4.23 -7.78 0.63
N ARG A 115 -4.15 -7.60 -0.69
CA ARG A 115 -4.87 -8.43 -1.66
C ARG A 115 -4.16 -9.78 -1.82
N GLY A 116 -4.81 -10.87 -1.40
CA GLY A 116 -4.21 -12.20 -1.41
C GLY A 116 -4.01 -12.89 -2.77
N GLY A 117 -4.57 -12.36 -3.87
CA GLY A 117 -4.47 -13.02 -5.18
C GLY A 117 -4.74 -12.09 -6.36
N GLY A 118 -3.91 -12.21 -7.40
CA GLY A 118 -3.91 -11.31 -8.55
C GLY A 118 -3.31 -9.94 -8.22
N THR A 119 -2.76 -9.26 -9.24
CA THR A 119 -2.14 -7.95 -9.08
C THR A 119 -3.16 -6.90 -8.59
N VAL A 120 -2.74 -5.99 -7.71
CA VAL A 120 -3.50 -4.80 -7.31
C VAL A 120 -2.83 -3.55 -7.83
N SER A 121 -3.61 -2.62 -8.37
CA SER A 121 -3.11 -1.30 -8.80
C SER A 121 -3.63 -0.19 -7.89
N LEU A 122 -2.78 0.79 -7.56
CA LEU A 122 -3.19 2.08 -7.01
C LEU A 122 -2.75 3.19 -7.95
N LYS A 123 -3.71 4.00 -8.39
CA LYS A 123 -3.50 5.11 -9.31
C LYS A 123 -3.80 6.43 -8.60
N VAL A 124 -2.76 7.23 -8.36
CA VAL A 124 -2.90 8.56 -7.79
C VAL A 124 -2.82 9.58 -8.93
N GLU A 125 -3.97 10.12 -9.32
CA GLU A 125 -4.03 11.14 -10.36
C GLU A 125 -3.60 12.51 -9.80
N SER A 126 -3.28 13.44 -10.71
CA SER A 126 -2.93 14.82 -10.37
C SER A 126 -3.96 15.46 -9.43
N GLY A 127 -3.46 16.07 -8.34
CA GLY A 127 -4.27 16.74 -7.33
C GLY A 127 -4.72 15.84 -6.17
N ALA A 128 -4.63 14.52 -6.33
CA ALA A 128 -4.88 13.58 -5.25
C ALA A 128 -3.58 13.27 -4.49
N ASP A 129 -3.75 12.80 -3.26
CA ASP A 129 -2.66 12.52 -2.34
C ASP A 129 -2.83 11.15 -1.66
N ALA A 130 -1.74 10.40 -1.64
CA ALA A 130 -1.59 9.14 -0.92
C ALA A 130 -0.28 9.21 -0.15
N GLY A 131 -0.37 9.30 1.18
CA GLY A 131 0.79 9.43 2.06
C GLY A 131 1.62 8.14 2.11
N ASP A 132 1.38 7.32 3.13
CA ASP A 132 2.12 6.09 3.36
C ASP A 132 1.39 4.88 2.77
N ILE A 133 2.07 4.11 1.93
CA ILE A 133 1.59 2.83 1.42
C ILE A 133 2.29 1.71 2.18
N ARG A 134 1.52 0.80 2.77
CA ARG A 134 2.02 -0.44 3.37
C ARG A 134 1.52 -1.64 2.58
N ILE A 135 2.43 -2.48 2.14
CA ILE A 135 2.13 -3.73 1.42
C ILE A 135 2.30 -4.88 2.40
N ASP A 136 1.17 -5.41 2.88
CA ASP A 136 1.11 -6.37 3.98
C ASP A 136 1.50 -7.77 3.56
N GLU A 137 2.00 -8.53 4.52
CA GLU A 137 2.23 -9.96 4.36
C GLU A 137 1.02 -10.69 3.77
N GLY A 138 1.29 -11.54 2.78
CA GLY A 138 0.26 -12.23 2.01
C GLY A 138 -0.36 -11.40 0.88
N SER A 139 0.05 -10.15 0.66
CA SER A 139 -0.33 -9.41 -0.56
C SER A 139 0.27 -10.04 -1.81
N ALA A 140 -0.42 -9.88 -2.93
CA ALA A 140 0.07 -10.17 -4.28
C ALA A 140 0.89 -9.00 -4.83
N ASP A 141 1.30 -9.12 -6.10
CA ASP A 141 2.02 -8.08 -6.83
C ASP A 141 1.23 -6.74 -6.85
N VAL A 142 1.96 -5.63 -6.83
CA VAL A 142 1.42 -4.28 -6.70
C VAL A 142 1.92 -3.39 -7.84
N ASN A 143 1.01 -2.65 -8.46
CA ASN A 143 1.35 -1.56 -9.39
C ASN A 143 1.01 -0.21 -8.75
N LEU A 144 1.93 0.74 -8.82
CA LEU A 144 1.79 2.09 -8.28
C LEU A 144 1.93 3.12 -9.39
N TYR A 145 1.05 4.12 -9.40
CA TYR A 145 1.08 5.25 -10.33
C TYR A 145 0.92 6.56 -9.57
N GLY A 146 1.55 7.62 -10.08
CA GLY A 146 1.43 8.97 -9.53
C GLY A 146 2.36 9.25 -8.36
N THR A 147 2.00 10.24 -7.55
CA THR A 147 2.83 10.68 -6.41
C THR A 147 2.49 9.90 -5.15
N VAL A 148 3.52 9.40 -4.47
CA VAL A 148 3.43 8.68 -3.20
C VAL A 148 4.60 9.09 -2.31
N ASP A 149 4.37 9.32 -1.02
CA ASP A 149 5.45 9.71 -0.11
C ASP A 149 6.34 8.52 0.28
N THR A 150 5.76 7.51 0.93
CA THR A 150 6.50 6.33 1.39
C THR A 150 5.82 5.04 0.97
N VAL A 151 6.60 4.03 0.58
CA VAL A 151 6.13 2.66 0.34
C VAL A 151 6.90 1.71 1.25
N ALA A 152 6.23 1.11 2.23
CA ALA A 152 6.75 0.04 3.07
C ALA A 152 6.32 -1.32 2.52
N VAL A 153 7.28 -2.14 2.10
CA VAL A 153 7.04 -3.49 1.57
C VAL A 153 7.33 -4.52 2.65
N GLU A 154 6.30 -4.86 3.43
CA GLU A 154 6.38 -5.89 4.46
C GLU A 154 6.29 -7.29 3.87
N ALA A 155 5.50 -7.46 2.80
CA ALA A 155 5.27 -8.73 2.15
C ALA A 155 6.54 -9.36 1.55
N SER A 156 6.70 -10.66 1.76
CA SER A 156 7.74 -11.45 1.10
C SER A 156 7.25 -12.04 -0.22
N GLY A 157 8.13 -12.13 -1.24
CA GLY A 157 7.84 -12.78 -2.52
C GLY A 157 6.94 -11.96 -3.47
N VAL A 158 6.79 -10.66 -3.23
CA VAL A 158 5.95 -9.76 -4.05
C VAL A 158 6.77 -8.99 -5.07
N ARG A 159 6.13 -8.57 -6.17
CA ARG A 159 6.67 -7.59 -7.10
C ARG A 159 5.92 -6.27 -7.00
N VAL A 160 6.66 -5.20 -6.74
CA VAL A 160 6.17 -3.83 -6.75
C VAL A 160 6.65 -3.15 -8.02
N LYS A 161 5.74 -2.62 -8.83
CA LYS A 161 6.04 -1.91 -10.08
C LYS A 161 5.58 -0.47 -9.98
N ALA A 162 6.50 0.46 -10.15
CA ALA A 162 6.23 1.88 -10.27
C ALA A 162 6.10 2.23 -11.75
N PHE A 163 4.97 2.86 -12.11
CA PHE A 163 4.64 3.29 -13.47
C PHE A 163 4.32 4.78 -13.50
N CYS A 164 5.11 5.57 -14.23
CA CYS A 164 5.00 7.03 -14.24
C CYS A 164 4.81 7.61 -12.82
N ALA A 165 5.53 7.06 -11.84
CA ALA A 165 5.32 7.34 -10.42
C ALA A 165 6.46 8.18 -9.85
N SER A 166 6.12 9.08 -8.92
CA SER A 166 7.08 9.85 -8.14
C SER A 166 6.99 9.39 -6.69
N ILE A 167 7.93 8.55 -6.27
CA ILE A 167 7.94 7.95 -4.93
C ILE A 167 9.04 8.58 -4.08
N GLY A 168 8.72 9.10 -2.90
CA GLY A 168 9.71 9.68 -2.00
C GLY A 168 10.70 8.63 -1.48
N ARG A 169 10.20 7.60 -0.80
CA ARG A 169 11.01 6.49 -0.26
C ARG A 169 10.33 5.13 -0.42
N ILE A 170 11.11 4.09 -0.69
CA ILE A 170 10.67 2.69 -0.63
C ILE A 170 11.49 1.97 0.45
N ASP A 171 10.81 1.44 1.47
CA ASP A 171 11.41 0.65 2.54
C ASP A 171 11.04 -0.83 2.37
N VAL A 172 12.02 -1.66 2.02
CA VAL A 172 11.85 -3.09 1.77
C VAL A 172 12.19 -3.88 3.03
N ILE A 173 11.20 -4.61 3.54
CA ILE A 173 11.30 -5.38 4.78
C ILE A 173 11.18 -6.88 4.48
N GLY A 174 10.25 -7.26 3.60
CA GLY A 174 10.03 -8.64 3.16
C GLY A 174 11.11 -9.14 2.18
N GLY A 175 11.46 -10.42 2.30
CA GLY A 175 12.45 -11.07 1.44
C GLY A 175 11.91 -11.51 0.08
N ASN A 176 12.80 -11.80 -0.86
CA ASN A 176 12.49 -12.19 -2.24
C ASN A 176 11.58 -11.18 -2.98
N THR A 177 11.75 -9.90 -2.66
CA THR A 177 10.95 -8.81 -3.20
C THR A 177 11.55 -8.28 -4.50
N GLY A 178 10.73 -8.12 -5.53
CA GLY A 178 11.11 -7.42 -6.75
C GLY A 178 10.57 -6.00 -6.77
N ILE A 179 11.41 -5.01 -7.04
CA ILE A 179 11.00 -3.63 -7.31
C ILE A 179 11.37 -3.30 -8.74
N SER A 180 10.40 -2.83 -9.52
CA SER A 180 10.61 -2.34 -10.88
C SER A 180 10.27 -0.87 -10.93
N VAL A 181 11.24 -0.04 -11.31
CA VAL A 181 11.05 1.40 -11.55
C VAL A 181 11.04 1.62 -13.05
N ASP A 182 9.89 1.93 -13.63
CA ASP A 182 9.79 2.16 -15.07
C ASP A 182 10.55 3.41 -15.53
N ALA A 183 10.67 3.60 -16.84
CA ALA A 183 11.47 4.67 -17.45
C ALA A 183 11.00 6.09 -17.07
N GLU A 184 9.72 6.25 -16.74
CA GLU A 184 9.10 7.53 -16.39
C GLU A 184 8.97 7.74 -14.88
N SER A 185 9.35 6.74 -14.07
CA SER A 185 9.29 6.81 -12.62
C SER A 185 10.57 7.37 -12.02
N VAL A 186 10.38 8.11 -10.93
CA VAL A 186 11.46 8.64 -10.09
C VAL A 186 11.24 8.18 -8.66
N VAL A 187 12.28 7.60 -8.06
CA VAL A 187 12.28 7.25 -6.64
C VAL A 187 13.39 8.05 -5.94
N GLY A 188 13.08 8.65 -4.79
CA GLY A 188 14.08 9.31 -3.96
C GLY A 188 15.06 8.28 -3.39
N GLU A 189 14.63 7.56 -2.36
CA GLU A 189 15.48 6.58 -1.67
C GLU A 189 14.85 5.18 -1.63
N VAL A 190 15.68 4.15 -1.77
CA VAL A 190 15.28 2.77 -1.52
C VAL A 190 16.12 2.20 -0.37
N THR A 191 15.48 1.78 0.71
CA THR A 191 16.14 1.13 1.85
C THR A 191 15.78 -0.34 1.88
N VAL A 192 16.77 -1.22 1.78
CA VAL A 192 16.59 -2.67 1.90
C VAL A 192 17.07 -3.13 3.28
N GLN A 193 16.12 -3.49 4.14
CA GLN A 193 16.37 -3.90 5.52
C GLN A 193 17.03 -5.28 5.58
N GLY A 194 17.82 -5.56 6.61
CA GLY A 194 18.62 -6.81 6.69
C GLY A 194 17.84 -8.12 6.58
N ALA A 195 16.53 -8.12 6.87
CA ALA A 195 15.65 -9.28 6.71
C ALA A 195 15.17 -9.51 5.26
N ALA A 196 15.27 -8.50 4.38
CA ALA A 196 14.81 -8.51 3.00
C ALA A 196 15.81 -9.21 2.06
N ALA A 197 16.15 -10.46 2.34
CA ALA A 197 17.10 -11.22 1.53
C ALA A 197 16.63 -11.35 0.08
N ASN A 198 17.56 -11.38 -0.89
CA ASN A 198 17.29 -11.56 -2.31
C ASN A 198 16.37 -10.50 -2.95
N THR A 199 16.41 -9.26 -2.47
CA THR A 199 15.71 -8.16 -3.15
C THR A 199 16.31 -7.89 -4.52
N LEU A 200 15.46 -7.82 -5.55
CA LEU A 200 15.82 -7.38 -6.89
C LEU A 200 15.26 -5.99 -7.15
N LEU A 201 16.11 -5.01 -7.40
CA LEU A 201 15.74 -3.66 -7.81
C LEU A 201 16.13 -3.46 -9.28
N SER A 202 15.14 -3.46 -10.17
CA SER A 202 15.30 -3.18 -11.60
C SER A 202 14.92 -1.74 -11.91
N VAL A 203 15.88 -0.94 -12.35
CA VAL A 203 15.74 0.49 -12.58
C VAL A 203 15.85 0.81 -14.07
N ALA A 204 14.73 1.24 -14.68
CA ALA A 204 14.71 1.83 -16.02
C ALA A 204 14.65 3.37 -15.96
N GLY A 205 14.00 3.94 -14.94
CA GLY A 205 13.90 5.39 -14.71
C GLY A 205 15.05 5.94 -13.87
N ALA A 206 14.71 6.64 -12.78
CA ALA A 206 15.70 7.22 -11.88
C ALA A 206 15.47 6.84 -10.41
N VAL A 207 16.54 6.50 -9.71
CA VAL A 207 16.59 6.33 -8.25
C VAL A 207 17.72 7.20 -7.72
N ALA A 208 17.45 8.07 -6.74
CA ALA A 208 18.50 8.94 -6.21
C ALA A 208 19.49 8.16 -5.34
N GLY A 209 19.01 7.30 -4.45
CA GLY A 209 19.86 6.53 -3.55
C GLY A 209 19.32 5.16 -3.21
N VAL A 210 20.21 4.19 -3.05
CA VAL A 210 19.87 2.86 -2.54
C VAL A 210 20.75 2.55 -1.34
N THR A 211 20.13 2.20 -0.21
CA THR A 211 20.83 1.66 0.95
C THR A 211 20.43 0.21 1.12
N THR A 212 21.38 -0.71 1.18
CA THR A 212 21.08 -2.13 1.46
C THR A 212 21.88 -2.66 2.64
N ALA A 213 21.19 -3.38 3.53
CA ALA A 213 21.78 -4.19 4.59
C ALA A 213 21.45 -5.69 4.44
N ALA A 214 20.82 -6.09 3.32
CA ALA A 214 20.28 -7.43 3.14
C ALA A 214 21.15 -8.30 2.22
N PRO A 215 21.29 -9.60 2.52
CA PRO A 215 22.08 -10.48 1.67
C PRO A 215 21.40 -10.67 0.31
N GLY A 216 22.21 -10.72 -0.75
CA GLY A 216 21.74 -11.02 -2.11
C GLY A 216 20.95 -9.90 -2.78
N THR A 217 21.00 -8.66 -2.29
CA THR A 217 20.39 -7.52 -3.00
C THR A 217 21.05 -7.34 -4.38
N THR A 218 20.23 -7.29 -5.43
CA THR A 218 20.70 -7.01 -6.80
C THR A 218 20.05 -5.72 -7.27
N VAL A 219 20.87 -4.75 -7.69
CA VAL A 219 20.43 -3.50 -8.33
C VAL A 219 20.88 -3.54 -9.79
N GLU A 220 19.94 -3.58 -10.71
CA GLU A 220 20.19 -3.70 -12.15
C GLU A 220 19.34 -2.74 -12.97
N GLY A 221 19.64 -2.63 -14.27
CA GLY A 221 18.83 -1.89 -15.23
C GLY A 221 19.59 -0.79 -15.97
N LEU A 222 18.91 -0.22 -16.96
CA LEU A 222 19.47 0.80 -17.87
C LEU A 222 19.26 2.24 -17.37
N GLY A 223 18.50 2.41 -16.30
CA GLY A 223 18.20 3.69 -15.69
C GLY A 223 19.35 4.24 -14.86
N LYS A 224 19.08 5.38 -14.20
CA LYS A 224 20.06 6.08 -13.38
C LYS A 224 19.88 5.74 -11.91
N VAL A 225 20.92 5.21 -11.27
CA VAL A 225 21.03 5.12 -9.81
C VAL A 225 22.21 5.98 -9.39
N ALA A 226 21.98 7.05 -8.62
CA ALA A 226 23.04 8.02 -8.34
C ALA A 226 24.09 7.44 -7.38
N TRP A 227 23.65 6.82 -6.28
CA TRP A 227 24.54 6.14 -5.35
C TRP A 227 23.91 4.89 -4.75
N VAL A 228 24.76 3.96 -4.33
CA VAL A 228 24.40 2.75 -3.57
C VAL A 228 25.29 2.66 -2.33
N GLU A 229 24.70 2.63 -1.14
CA GLU A 229 25.37 2.37 0.14
C GLU A 229 25.14 0.89 0.52
N VAL A 230 26.23 0.13 0.60
CA VAL A 230 26.23 -1.27 1.05
C VAL A 230 26.65 -1.32 2.51
N ARG A 231 25.72 -1.72 3.38
CA ARG A 231 25.92 -1.83 4.84
C ARG A 231 26.27 -3.24 5.28
N CYS A 232 26.71 -3.38 6.53
CA CYS A 232 26.94 -4.69 7.15
C CYS A 232 25.68 -5.56 7.05
N GLY A 233 25.84 -6.81 6.60
CA GLY A 233 24.74 -7.75 6.34
C GLY A 233 24.39 -7.90 4.85
N ALA A 234 24.81 -6.96 3.99
CA ALA A 234 24.55 -7.01 2.56
C ALA A 234 25.52 -7.92 1.78
N ASP A 235 25.69 -9.15 2.25
CA ASP A 235 26.58 -10.14 1.63
C ASP A 235 26.11 -10.46 0.20
N ASN A 236 27.04 -10.54 -0.75
CA ASN A 236 26.75 -10.79 -2.17
C ASN A 236 25.84 -9.76 -2.84
N ALA A 237 25.79 -8.53 -2.35
CA ALA A 237 25.13 -7.44 -3.06
C ALA A 237 25.76 -7.22 -4.45
N ARG A 238 24.93 -7.01 -5.47
CA ARG A 238 25.34 -6.77 -6.86
C ARG A 238 24.75 -5.47 -7.37
N VAL A 239 25.57 -4.68 -8.06
CA VAL A 239 25.16 -3.42 -8.68
C VAL A 239 25.64 -3.44 -10.13
N GLU A 240 24.69 -3.46 -11.06
CA GLU A 240 24.92 -3.62 -12.51
C GLU A 240 24.39 -2.41 -13.30
N THR A 241 24.29 -1.25 -12.66
CA THR A 241 23.87 0.02 -13.28
C THR A 241 25.07 0.88 -13.66
N SER A 242 25.03 1.51 -14.84
CA SER A 242 26.14 2.36 -15.31
C SER A 242 26.21 3.70 -14.58
N GLY A 243 27.41 4.15 -14.21
CA GLY A 243 27.63 5.48 -13.62
C GLY A 243 27.24 5.63 -12.15
N THR A 244 26.92 4.53 -11.47
CA THR A 244 26.51 4.52 -10.05
C THR A 244 27.71 4.61 -9.11
N GLN A 245 27.64 5.51 -8.13
CA GLN A 245 28.66 5.61 -7.08
C GLN A 245 28.38 4.58 -5.98
N ILE A 246 29.30 3.64 -5.77
CA ILE A 246 29.15 2.60 -4.74
C ILE A 246 29.96 3.01 -3.50
N GLN A 247 29.27 3.05 -2.36
CA GLN A 247 29.85 3.29 -1.05
C GLN A 247 29.69 2.02 -0.21
N THR A 248 30.72 1.66 0.56
CA THR A 248 30.67 0.53 1.49
C THR A 248 30.85 1.07 2.89
N ALA A 249 29.92 0.76 3.80
CA ALA A 249 30.07 1.12 5.20
C ALA A 249 31.15 0.22 5.82
N SER A 250 32.27 0.81 6.23
CA SER A 250 33.32 0.13 7.00
C SER A 250 32.77 -0.39 8.34
N ARG A 251 33.19 -1.61 8.70
CA ARG A 251 32.86 -2.29 9.97
C ARG A 251 33.15 -1.48 11.21
#